data_AF-A0A1W9LAE9-F1
#
_entry.id   AF-A0A1W9LAE9-F1
#
_cell.length_a   1.000
_cell.length_b   1.000
_cell.length_c   1.000
_cell.angle_alpha   90.00
_cell.angle_beta   90.00
_cell.angle_gamma   90.00
#
_symmetry.space_group_name_H-M   'P 1'
#
loop_
_entity.id
_entity.type
_entity.pdbx_description
1 polymer ?
#
loop_
_entity_poly.entity_id
_entity_poly.type
_entity_poly.pdbx_seq_one_letter_code
_entity_poly.pdbx_strand_id
1 'polypeptide(L)' 'MKKDPLTYTVIGCSMKVHNTLGSGFQEVIYQRCLAIEMEKAGLA' A
#
# COMPACT_ATOMS: atom_id res chain seq x y z
N MET A 1 -22.76 -3.15 -1.59
CA MET A 1 -21.43 -2.75 -2.11
C MET A 1 -20.67 -4.00 -2.55
N LYS A 2 -20.28 -4.08 -3.83
CA LYS A 2 -19.38 -5.14 -4.31
C LYS A 2 -17.96 -4.79 -3.84
N LYS A 3 -17.28 -5.70 -3.15
CA LYS A 3 -15.86 -5.55 -2.83
C LYS A 3 -15.07 -6.01 -4.05
N ASP A 4 -14.52 -5.05 -4.79
CA ASP A 4 -13.61 -5.34 -5.89
C ASP A 4 -12.28 -5.88 -5.32
N PRO A 5 -11.84 -7.10 -5.70
CA PRO A 5 -10.64 -7.71 -5.13
C PRO A 5 -9.38 -6.89 -5.35
N LEU A 6 -9.25 -6.25 -6.52
CA LEU A 6 -8.12 -5.38 -6.84
C LEU A 6 -8.08 -4.16 -5.90
N THR A 7 -9.20 -3.47 -5.76
CA THR A 7 -9.36 -2.33 -4.84
C THR A 7 -9.05 -2.73 -3.40
N TYR A 8 -9.53 -3.90 -2.96
CA TYR A 8 -9.23 -4.42 -1.63
C TYR A 8 -7.73 -4.65 -1.41
N THR A 9 -7.05 -5.23 -2.40
CA THR A 9 -5.59 -5.46 -2.33
C THR A 9 -4.82 -4.15 -2.30
N VAL A 10 -5.15 -3.17 -3.15
CA VAL A 10 -4.49 -1.86 -3.18
C VAL A 10 -4.64 -1.14 -1.84
N ILE A 11 -5.86 -1.10 -1.28
CA ILE A 11 -6.10 -0.51 0.04
C ILE A 11 -5.30 -1.26 1.12
N GLY A 12 -5.25 -2.60 1.05
CA GLY A 12 -4.46 -3.42 1.96
C GLY A 12 -2.97 -3.10 1.94
N CYS A 13 -2.37 -2.92 0.76
CA CYS A 13 -0.97 -2.52 0.61
C CYS A 13 -0.73 -1.15 1.27
N SER A 14 -1.58 -0.15 1.00
CA SER A 14 -1.48 1.18 1.62
C SER A 14 -1.63 1.14 3.13
N MET A 15 -2.55 0.34 3.66
CA MET A 15 -2.74 0.18 5.10
C MET A 15 -1.53 -0.47 5.77
N LYS A 16 -0.91 -1.47 5.13
CA LYS A 16 0.34 -2.08 5.65
C LYS A 16 1.45 -1.04 5.77
N VAL A 17 1.69 -0.25 4.71
CA VAL A 17 2.71 0.81 4.73
C VAL A 17 2.43 1.81 5.86
N HIS A 18 1.18 2.27 5.98
CA HIS A 18 0.80 3.22 7.02
C HIS A 18 0.97 2.65 8.44
N ASN A 19 0.58 1.39 8.66
CA ASN A 19 0.72 0.73 9.96
C ASN A 19 2.19 0.49 10.35
N THR A 20 3.08 0.29 9.37
CA THR A 20 4.51 0.08 9.62
C THR A 20 5.27 1.39 9.81
N LEU A 21 5.01 2.40 8.97
CA LEU A 21 5.74 3.68 9.04
C LEU A 21 5.13 4.66 10.03
N GLY A 22 3.80 4.73 10.14
CA GLY A 22 3.13 5.82 10.85
C GLY A 22 3.32 7.18 10.16
N SER A 23 2.89 8.26 10.81
CA SER A 23 3.00 9.62 10.27
C SER A 23 4.42 10.20 10.45
N GLY A 24 4.74 11.25 9.68
CA GLY A 24 5.97 12.04 9.85
C GLY A 24 7.10 11.79 8.84
N PHE A 25 6.95 10.79 7.97
CA PHE A 25 7.88 10.56 6.86
C PHE A 25 7.55 11.40 5.63
N GLN A 26 8.57 11.67 4.80
CA GLN A 26 8.37 12.28 3.49
C GLN A 26 7.54 11.36 2.59
N GLU A 27 6.68 11.94 1.76
CA GLU A 27 5.78 11.19 0.87
C GLU A 27 6.53 10.21 -0.05
N VAL A 28 7.74 10.58 -0.50
CA VAL A 28 8.59 9.70 -1.34
C VAL A 28 8.92 8.38 -0.65
N ILE A 29 9.01 8.34 0.69
CA ILE A 29 9.25 7.12 1.45
C ILE A 29 8.01 6.25 1.42
N TYR A 30 6.83 6.84 1.61
CA TYR A 30 5.54 6.15 1.49
C TYR A 30 5.36 5.53 0.10
N GLN A 31 5.65 6.28 -0.96
CA GLN A 31 5.53 5.80 -2.34
C GLN A 31 6.47 4.61 -2.62
N ARG A 32 7.72 4.67 -2.14
CA ARG A 32 8.70 3.57 -2.29
C ARG A 32 8.25 2.31 -1.55
N CYS A 33 7.79 2.46 -0.31
CA CYS A 33 7.28 1.32 0.46
C CYS A 33 6.01 0.74 -0.17
N LEU A 34 5.12 1.59 -0.70
CA LEU A 34 3.91 1.14 -1.39
C LEU A 34 4.23 0.38 -2.68
N ALA A 35 5.19 0.85 -3.47
CA ALA A 35 5.64 0.14 -4.67
C ALA A 35 6.13 -1.28 -4.34
N ILE A 36 6.92 -1.43 -3.27
CA ILE A 36 7.39 -2.75 -2.79
C ILE A 36 6.21 -3.63 -2.35
N GLU A 37 5.24 -3.08 -1.62
CA GLU A 37 4.06 -3.87 -1.19
C GLU A 37 3.14 -4.25 -2.36
N MET A 38 3.08 -3.43 -3.42
CA MET A 38 2.32 -3.73 -4.63
C MET A 38 3.02 -4.80 -5.49
N GLU A 39 4.35 -4.76 -5.62
CA GLU A 39 5.15 -5.80 -6.29
C GLU A 39 4.99 -7.16 -5.58
N LYS A 40 5.07 -7.18 -4.24
CA LYS A 40 4.79 -8.39 -3.44
C LYS A 40 3.37 -8.94 -3.62
N ALA A 41 2.41 -8.06 -3.93
CA ALA A 41 1.02 -8.42 -4.19
C ALA A 41 0.78 -8.82 -5.66
N GLY A 42 1.80 -8.78 -6.53
CA GLY A 42 1.70 -9.11 -7.95
C GLY A 42 0.93 -8.07 -8.77
N LEU A 43 0.93 -6.80 -8.32
CA LEU A 43 0.20 -5.70 -8.96
C LEU A 43 1.10 -4.79 -9.83
N ALA A 44 2.42 -4.90 -9.69
CA ALA A 44 3.41 -4.08 -10.38
C ALA A 44 4.60 -4.94 -10.80
#